data_AF-A0AAN8K6L6-F1
#
_entry.id   AF-A0AAN8K6L6-F1
#
_cell.length_a   1.000
_cell.length_b   1.000
_cell.length_c   1.000
_cell.angle_alpha   90.00
_cell.angle_beta   90.00
_cell.angle_gamma   90.00
#
_symmetry.space_group_name_H-M   'P 1'
#
loop_
_entity.id
_entity.type
_entity.pdbx_description
1 polymer ?
#
loop_
_entity_poly.entity_id
_entity_poly.type
_entity_poly.pdbx_seq_one_letter_code
_entity_poly.pdbx_strand_id
1 'polypeptide(L)'
;MVVKAECPWFNEAIRDARRIRRRAERKWKRSRLTVHKQIYKAEVKKVAELIQTTKTEFYREQIVNCGNDQKKIFQITNSLLNRQKFDSSLPTHISTSQLADRFINYFTDKIIKIRTDILEVQASLTSQVPTYRVTTSASLDHFDIITEDSLQKIIHKTTSKFCELDPFRHGC
;
A
#
# COMPACT_ATOMS: atom_id res chain seq x y z
N MET A 1 -14.27 -2.79 -1.33
CA MET A 1 -13.29 -3.56 -2.11
C MET A 1 -12.87 -2.71 -3.30
N VAL A 2 -11.71 -2.05 -3.26
CA VAL A 2 -11.24 -1.25 -4.41
C VAL A 2 -10.66 -2.22 -5.42
N VAL A 3 -11.44 -2.55 -6.45
CA VAL A 3 -10.96 -3.35 -7.59
C VAL A 3 -9.94 -2.50 -8.32
N LYS A 4 -8.66 -2.86 -8.19
CA LYS A 4 -7.58 -2.20 -8.91
C LYS A 4 -7.83 -2.41 -10.40
N ALA A 5 -8.00 -1.33 -11.16
CA ALA A 5 -8.13 -1.40 -12.61
C ALA A 5 -6.99 -2.25 -13.18
N GLU A 6 -7.34 -3.29 -13.93
CA GLU A 6 -6.38 -4.13 -14.61
C GLU A 6 -5.56 -3.25 -15.55
N CYS A 7 -4.25 -3.22 -15.34
CA CYS A 7 -3.32 -2.56 -16.27
C CYS A 7 -3.12 -3.51 -17.45
N PRO A 8 -3.61 -3.19 -18.67
CA PRO A 8 -3.66 -4.17 -19.77
C PRO A 8 -2.27 -4.64 -20.22
N TRP A 9 -1.25 -3.78 -20.10
CA TRP A 9 0.15 -4.11 -20.41
C TRP A 9 0.86 -4.91 -19.30
N PHE A 10 0.23 -5.16 -18.15
CA PHE A 10 0.87 -5.83 -17.02
C PHE A 10 0.70 -7.36 -17.09
N ASN A 11 1.66 -8.01 -17.73
CA ASN A 11 1.67 -9.46 -17.97
C ASN A 11 2.36 -10.29 -16.87
N GLU A 12 2.38 -11.61 -17.03
CA GLU A 12 3.01 -12.55 -16.11
C GLU A 12 4.54 -12.37 -16.03
N ALA A 13 5.20 -12.11 -17.16
CA ALA A 13 6.65 -11.89 -17.20
C ALA A 13 7.09 -10.76 -16.25
N ILE A 14 6.34 -9.65 -16.19
CA ILE A 14 6.59 -8.56 -15.24
C ILE A 14 6.34 -9.02 -13.79
N ARG A 15 5.29 -9.83 -13.55
CA ARG A 15 5.03 -10.39 -12.21
C ARG A 15 6.20 -11.23 -11.72
N ASP A 16 6.74 -12.08 -12.58
CA ASP A 16 7.85 -12.96 -12.24
C ASP A 16 9.15 -12.21 -12.07
N ALA A 17 9.46 -11.25 -12.95
CA ALA A 17 10.62 -10.37 -12.78
C ALA A 17 10.56 -9.63 -11.43
N ARG A 18 9.38 -9.14 -11.02
CA ARG A 18 9.20 -8.53 -9.69
C ARG A 18 9.35 -9.54 -8.54
N ARG A 19 8.93 -10.80 -8.72
CA ARG A 19 9.18 -11.87 -7.72
C ARG A 19 10.68 -12.13 -7.57
N ILE A 20 11.42 -12.24 -8.67
CA ILE A 20 12.88 -12.44 -8.67
C ILE A 20 13.59 -11.28 -7.99
N ARG A 21 13.27 -10.03 -8.38
CA ARG A 21 13.80 -8.82 -7.73
C ARG A 21 13.58 -8.82 -6.22
N ARG A 22 12.38 -9.19 -5.75
CA ARG A 22 12.08 -9.29 -4.30
C ARG A 22 12.87 -10.40 -3.61
N ARG A 23 13.13 -11.54 -4.29
CA ARG A 23 14.00 -12.60 -3.75
C ARG A 23 15.45 -12.12 -3.62
N ALA A 24 15.97 -11.44 -4.65
CA ALA A 24 17.31 -10.85 -4.64
C ALA A 24 17.46 -9.80 -3.53
N GLU A 25 16.45 -8.95 -3.36
CA GLU A 25 16.40 -7.95 -2.29
C GLU A 25 16.45 -8.61 -0.91
N ARG A 26 15.60 -9.61 -0.67
CA ARG A 26 15.59 -10.36 0.61
C ARG A 26 16.94 -11.03 0.88
N LYS A 27 17.57 -11.62 -0.15
CA LYS A 27 18.90 -12.23 -0.05
C LYS A 27 19.96 -11.20 0.33
N TRP A 28 19.96 -10.03 -0.31
CA TRP A 28 20.86 -8.94 0.03
C TRP A 28 20.62 -8.40 1.45
N LYS A 29 19.36 -8.17 1.84
CA LYS A 29 19.01 -7.71 3.20
C LYS A 29 19.50 -8.67 4.29
N ARG A 30 19.41 -9.98 4.07
CA ARG A 30 19.86 -11.02 5.01
C ARG A 30 21.38 -11.15 5.08
N SER A 31 22.06 -11.13 3.95
CA SER A 31 23.51 -11.44 3.86
C SER A 31 24.42 -10.22 3.93
N ARG A 32 23.92 -9.03 3.55
CA ARG A 32 24.66 -7.77 3.44
C ARG A 32 25.90 -7.78 2.52
N LEU A 33 26.13 -8.84 1.76
CA LEU A 33 27.25 -8.95 0.82
C LEU A 33 27.09 -8.02 -0.39
N THR A 34 28.20 -7.43 -0.82
CA THR A 34 28.27 -6.54 -2.00
C THR A 34 27.78 -7.23 -3.27
N VAL A 35 28.13 -8.50 -3.47
CA VAL A 35 27.69 -9.29 -4.63
C VAL A 35 26.16 -9.40 -4.67
N HIS A 36 25.51 -9.64 -3.53
CA HIS A 36 24.05 -9.70 -3.49
C HIS A 36 23.41 -8.32 -3.73
N LYS A 37 24.06 -7.23 -3.30
CA LYS A 37 23.62 -5.86 -3.64
C LYS A 37 23.68 -5.59 -5.14
N GLN A 38 24.75 -6.04 -5.80
CA GLN A 38 24.92 -5.91 -7.25
C GLN A 38 23.85 -6.71 -7.99
N ILE A 39 23.58 -7.95 -7.58
CA ILE A 39 22.50 -8.78 -8.16
C ILE A 39 21.15 -8.09 -7.99
N TYR A 40 20.83 -7.59 -6.79
CA TYR A 40 19.58 -6.86 -6.57
C TYR A 40 19.46 -5.64 -7.50
N LYS A 41 20.52 -4.83 -7.64
CA LYS A 41 20.54 -3.69 -8.56
C LYS A 41 20.34 -4.11 -10.02
N ALA A 42 20.95 -5.21 -10.45
CA ALA A 42 20.75 -5.76 -11.78
C ALA A 42 19.28 -6.17 -12.02
N GLU A 43 18.66 -6.84 -11.04
CA GLU A 43 17.24 -7.20 -11.11
C GLU A 43 16.31 -5.98 -11.08
N VAL A 44 16.67 -4.91 -10.37
CA VAL A 44 15.93 -3.63 -10.41
C VAL A 44 15.94 -3.05 -11.83
N LYS A 45 17.12 -2.98 -12.44
CA LYS A 45 17.28 -2.49 -13.82
C LYS A 45 16.50 -3.36 -14.82
N LYS A 46 16.61 -4.69 -14.71
CA LYS A 46 15.90 -5.64 -15.56
C LYS A 46 14.38 -5.49 -15.49
N VAL A 47 13.82 -5.31 -14.29
CA VAL A 47 12.39 -5.05 -14.11
C VAL A 47 11.98 -3.73 -14.77
N ALA A 48 12.77 -2.67 -14.59
CA ALA A 48 12.48 -1.36 -15.19
C ALA A 48 12.48 -1.43 -16.73
N GLU A 49 13.50 -2.06 -17.32
CA GLU A 49 13.62 -2.26 -18.77
C GLU A 49 12.49 -3.11 -19.33
N LEU A 50 12.10 -4.19 -18.63
CA LEU A 50 10.99 -5.05 -19.05
C LEU A 50 9.66 -4.29 -19.03
N ILE A 51 9.41 -3.50 -17.97
CA ILE A 51 8.20 -2.68 -17.89
C ILE A 51 8.19 -1.64 -19.01
N GLN A 52 9.31 -0.97 -19.26
CA GLN A 52 9.41 0.03 -20.31
C GLN A 52 9.12 -0.59 -21.68
N THR A 53 9.80 -1.68 -22.01
CA THR A 53 9.66 -2.38 -23.29
C THR A 53 8.24 -2.88 -23.49
N THR A 54 7.65 -3.54 -22.49
CA THR A 54 6.29 -4.09 -22.57
C THR A 54 5.25 -2.96 -22.75
N LYS A 55 5.41 -1.84 -22.02
CA LYS A 55 4.54 -0.68 -22.18
C LYS A 55 4.67 -0.07 -23.57
N THR A 56 5.89 0.14 -24.04
CA THR A 56 6.15 0.73 -25.35
C THR A 56 5.53 -0.13 -26.45
N GLU A 57 5.73 -1.45 -26.40
CA GLU A 57 5.15 -2.36 -27.41
C GLU A 57 3.63 -2.33 -27.37
N PHE A 58 3.04 -2.44 -26.18
CA PHE A 58 1.58 -2.40 -26.02
C PHE A 58 0.95 -1.14 -26.63
N TYR A 59 1.49 0.04 -26.33
CA TYR A 59 0.95 1.28 -26.89
C TYR A 59 1.31 1.47 -28.37
N ARG A 60 2.45 0.96 -28.83
CA ARG A 60 2.82 0.94 -30.24
C ARG A 60 1.80 0.13 -31.04
N GLU A 61 1.49 -1.09 -30.60
CA GLU A 61 0.48 -1.95 -31.21
C GLU A 61 -0.89 -1.26 -31.23
N GLN A 62 -1.31 -0.64 -30.12
CA GLN A 62 -2.58 0.08 -30.09
C GLN A 62 -2.63 1.25 -31.09
N ILE A 63 -1.54 2.02 -31.23
CA ILE A 63 -1.47 3.11 -32.20
C ILE A 63 -1.52 2.56 -33.63
N VAL A 64 -0.76 1.49 -33.93
CA VAL A 64 -0.77 0.83 -35.24
C VAL A 64 -2.17 0.31 -35.58
N ASN A 65 -2.85 -0.31 -34.63
CA ASN A 65 -4.21 -0.82 -34.78
C ASN A 65 -5.26 0.28 -35.01
N CYS A 66 -4.96 1.55 -34.68
CA CYS A 66 -5.83 2.68 -34.99
C CYS A 66 -5.75 3.11 -36.47
N GLY A 67 -4.73 2.69 -37.22
CA GLY A 67 -4.51 3.10 -38.61
C GLY A 67 -4.44 4.63 -38.74
N ASN A 68 -5.19 5.19 -39.70
CA ASN A 68 -5.27 6.64 -39.94
C ASN A 68 -6.39 7.34 -39.13
N ASP A 69 -7.00 6.68 -38.15
CA ASP A 69 -8.03 7.29 -37.30
C ASP A 69 -7.40 8.19 -36.23
N GLN A 70 -7.21 9.47 -36.59
CA GLN A 70 -6.64 10.48 -35.70
C GLN A 70 -7.43 10.61 -34.39
N LYS A 71 -8.77 10.45 -34.40
CA LYS A 71 -9.58 10.58 -33.17
C LYS A 71 -9.21 9.52 -32.16
N LYS A 72 -9.04 8.27 -32.60
CA LYS A 72 -8.62 7.16 -31.73
C LYS A 72 -7.20 7.36 -31.19
N ILE A 73 -6.28 7.83 -32.02
CA ILE A 73 -4.92 8.17 -31.59
C ILE A 73 -4.96 9.24 -30.49
N PHE A 74 -5.70 10.33 -30.70
CA PHE A 74 -5.87 11.37 -29.68
C PHE A 74 -6.53 10.85 -28.39
N GLN A 75 -7.48 9.92 -28.48
CA GLN A 75 -8.07 9.28 -27.29
C GLN A 75 -7.02 8.49 -26.49
N ILE A 76 -6.17 7.71 -27.16
CA ILE A 76 -5.06 6.97 -26.52
C ILE A 76 -4.07 7.94 -25.88
N THR A 77 -3.67 9.00 -26.59
CA THR A 77 -2.75 10.03 -26.05
C THR A 77 -3.35 10.74 -24.84
N ASN A 78 -4.64 11.07 -24.87
CA ASN A 78 -5.33 11.68 -23.74
C ASN A 78 -5.39 10.73 -22.54
N SER A 79 -5.59 9.42 -22.76
CA SER A 79 -5.51 8.42 -21.70
C SER A 79 -4.12 8.34 -21.07
N LEU A 80 -3.07 8.27 -21.91
CA LEU A 80 -1.67 8.21 -21.48
C LEU A 80 -1.25 9.42 -20.64
N LEU A 81 -1.73 10.60 -21.02
CA LEU A 81 -1.41 11.86 -20.35
C LEU A 81 -2.36 12.18 -19.19
N ASN A 82 -3.28 11.27 -18.84
CA ASN A 82 -4.35 11.50 -17.87
C ASN A 82 -5.15 12.79 -18.16
N ARG A 83 -5.28 13.14 -19.45
CA ARG A 83 -6.12 14.24 -19.96
C ARG A 83 -7.53 13.79 -20.28
N GLN A 84 -7.83 12.51 -20.07
CA GLN A 84 -9.20 12.04 -20.11
C GLN A 84 -10.00 12.88 -19.13
N LYS A 85 -10.98 13.62 -19.69
CA LYS A 85 -12.04 14.21 -18.91
C LYS A 85 -12.82 13.05 -18.34
N PHE A 86 -12.38 12.53 -17.20
CA PHE A 86 -13.33 11.92 -16.29
C PHE A 86 -14.26 13.06 -15.96
N ASP A 87 -15.54 12.90 -16.26
CA ASP A 87 -16.54 13.64 -15.52
C ASP A 87 -16.18 13.34 -14.07
N SER A 88 -15.60 14.32 -13.38
CA SER A 88 -15.39 14.26 -11.95
C SER A 88 -16.80 14.29 -11.40
N SER A 89 -17.46 13.14 -11.43
CA SER A 89 -18.85 13.02 -11.07
C SER A 89 -18.87 13.11 -9.57
N LEU A 90 -18.82 14.34 -9.08
CA LEU A 90 -19.37 14.64 -7.78
C LEU A 90 -20.74 13.96 -7.72
N PRO A 91 -21.10 13.35 -6.58
CA PRO A 91 -22.42 12.79 -6.41
C PRO A 91 -23.47 13.79 -6.90
N THR A 92 -24.51 13.31 -7.57
CA THR A 92 -25.58 14.17 -8.06
C THR A 92 -26.09 15.05 -6.92
N HIS A 93 -26.07 16.36 -7.12
CA HIS A 93 -26.42 17.36 -6.12
C HIS A 93 -27.15 18.53 -6.76
N ILE A 94 -28.05 19.15 -6.00
CA ILE A 94 -28.87 20.26 -6.47
C ILE A 94 -28.11 21.59 -6.33
N SER A 95 -27.28 21.72 -5.29
CA SER A 95 -26.40 22.87 -5.08
C SER A 95 -25.07 22.46 -4.45
N THR A 96 -24.03 23.26 -4.66
CA THR A 96 -22.70 23.02 -4.08
C THR A 96 -22.74 23.06 -2.56
N SER A 97 -23.59 23.91 -1.97
CA SER A 97 -23.84 23.94 -0.53
C SER A 97 -24.39 22.61 -0.03
N GLN A 98 -25.43 22.07 -0.68
CA GLN A 98 -26.02 20.80 -0.29
C GLN A 98 -24.99 19.65 -0.31
N LEU A 99 -24.10 19.66 -1.32
CA LEU A 99 -23.03 18.67 -1.37
C LEU A 99 -22.04 18.84 -0.21
N ALA A 100 -21.62 20.07 0.09
CA ALA A 100 -20.75 20.38 1.21
C ALA A 100 -21.37 19.94 2.55
N ASP A 101 -22.65 20.25 2.76
CA ASP A 101 -23.39 19.85 3.96
C ASP A 101 -23.46 18.33 4.08
N ARG A 102 -23.73 17.61 2.98
CA ARG A 102 -23.72 16.14 2.95
C ARG A 102 -22.34 15.58 3.30
N PHE A 103 -21.26 16.19 2.81
CA PHE A 103 -19.90 15.78 3.15
C PHE A 103 -19.61 16.00 4.64
N ILE A 104 -19.94 17.18 5.17
CA ILE A 104 -19.72 17.52 6.59
C ILE A 104 -20.49 16.56 7.48
N ASN A 105 -21.78 16.34 7.20
CA ASN A 105 -22.63 15.45 7.99
C ASN A 105 -22.11 14.01 7.94
N TYR A 106 -21.78 13.49 6.76
CA TYR A 106 -21.25 12.13 6.62
C TYR A 106 -20.00 11.90 7.49
N PHE A 107 -19.03 12.83 7.46
CA PHE A 107 -17.81 12.67 8.25
C PHE A 107 -18.05 12.88 9.74
N THR A 108 -18.92 13.82 10.11
CA THR A 108 -19.31 14.06 11.51
C THR A 108 -19.98 12.83 12.10
N ASP A 109 -20.99 12.29 11.41
CA ASP A 109 -21.70 11.07 11.81
C ASP A 109 -20.77 9.88 11.90
N LYS A 110 -19.83 9.74 10.94
CA LYS A 110 -18.83 8.68 10.96
C LYS A 110 -17.91 8.78 12.18
N ILE A 111 -17.48 9.98 12.55
CA ILE A 111 -16.65 10.20 13.75
C ILE A 111 -17.44 9.85 15.01
N ILE A 112 -18.69 10.31 15.11
CA ILE A 112 -19.57 10.01 16.25
C ILE A 112 -19.74 8.50 16.38
N LYS A 113 -20.09 7.82 15.28
CA LYS A 113 -20.29 6.37 15.25
C LYS A 113 -19.04 5.61 15.69
N ILE A 114 -17.86 5.97 15.18
CA ILE A 114 -16.62 5.32 15.60
C ILE A 114 -16.39 5.51 17.12
N ARG A 115 -16.66 6.69 17.66
CA ARG A 115 -16.51 6.95 19.10
C ARG A 115 -17.51 6.14 19.93
N THR A 116 -18.77 6.08 19.51
CA THR A 116 -19.80 5.29 20.21
C THR A 116 -19.47 3.81 20.18
N ASP A 117 -19.07 3.28 19.02
CA ASP A 117 -18.70 1.87 18.86
C ASP A 117 -17.53 1.50 19.78
N ILE A 118 -16.51 2.38 19.90
CA ILE A 118 -15.38 2.17 20.83
C ILE A 118 -15.86 2.16 22.29
N LEU A 119 -16.73 3.10 22.68
CA LEU A 119 -17.23 3.19 24.05
C LEU A 119 -18.12 1.99 24.43
N GLU A 120 -18.96 1.51 23.51
CA GLU A 120 -19.78 0.31 23.70
C GLU A 120 -18.93 -0.95 23.85
N VAL A 121 -17.86 -1.08 23.05
CA VAL A 121 -16.88 -2.16 23.20
C VAL A 121 -16.18 -2.08 24.56
N GLN A 122 -15.81 -0.89 25.04
CA GLN A 122 -15.22 -0.73 26.37
C GLN A 122 -16.20 -1.08 27.49
N ALA A 123 -17.45 -0.65 27.40
CA ALA A 123 -18.48 -0.94 28.40
C ALA A 123 -18.81 -2.45 28.48
N SER A 124 -18.86 -3.14 27.34
CA SER A 124 -19.07 -4.60 27.30
C SER A 124 -17.89 -5.38 27.88
N LEU A 125 -16.65 -4.92 27.68
CA LEU A 125 -15.46 -5.50 28.30
C LEU A 125 -15.43 -5.36 29.83
N THR A 126 -15.99 -4.28 30.39
CA THR A 126 -16.07 -4.11 31.86
C THR A 126 -17.06 -5.04 32.55
N SER A 127 -18.02 -5.64 31.82
CA SER A 127 -19.05 -6.52 32.42
C SER A 127 -18.65 -8.01 32.41
N GLN A 128 -17.62 -8.40 31.66
CA GLN A 128 -17.17 -9.79 31.52
C GLN A 128 -15.68 -9.98 31.83
N VAL A 129 -15.11 -9.20 32.75
CA VAL A 129 -13.77 -9.54 33.27
C VAL A 129 -13.98 -10.68 34.27
N PRO A 130 -13.54 -11.93 34.01
CA PRO A 130 -13.35 -12.86 35.09
C PRO A 130 -12.32 -12.20 36.00
N THR A 131 -12.65 -11.96 37.26
CA THR A 131 -11.73 -11.40 38.25
C THR A 131 -10.62 -12.42 38.49
N TYR A 132 -9.68 -12.55 37.56
CA TYR A 132 -8.41 -13.19 37.83
C TYR A 132 -7.70 -12.25 38.79
N ARG A 133 -7.74 -12.57 40.08
CA ARG A 133 -6.78 -12.00 41.02
C ARG A 133 -5.42 -12.57 40.64
N VAL A 134 -4.77 -11.95 39.65
CA VAL A 134 -3.35 -12.15 39.42
C VAL A 134 -2.65 -11.40 40.53
N THR A 135 -2.49 -12.06 41.67
CA THR A 135 -1.49 -11.67 42.67
C THR A 135 -0.14 -11.96 42.05
N THR A 136 0.40 -10.96 41.35
CA THR A 136 1.80 -10.95 40.95
C THR A 136 2.58 -10.35 42.11
N SER A 137 3.52 -11.12 42.66
CA SER A 137 4.48 -10.66 43.66
C SER A 137 5.63 -9.85 43.05
N ALA A 138 5.68 -9.74 41.72
CA ALA A 138 6.70 -9.00 41.00
C ALA A 138 6.21 -7.56 40.75
N SER A 139 6.85 -6.60 41.43
CA SER A 139 6.71 -5.17 41.14
C SER A 139 7.77 -4.75 40.14
N LEU A 140 7.39 -3.92 39.16
CA LEU A 140 8.28 -3.44 38.10
C LEU A 140 8.52 -1.95 38.33
N ASP A 141 9.33 -1.65 39.34
CA ASP A 141 9.47 -0.30 39.90
C ASP A 141 10.53 0.55 39.17
N HIS A 142 11.32 -0.07 38.29
CA HIS A 142 12.30 0.64 37.47
C HIS A 142 12.39 0.05 36.06
N PHE A 143 12.88 0.88 35.15
CA PHE A 143 13.33 0.46 33.84
C PHE A 143 14.82 0.74 33.74
N ASP A 144 15.56 -0.24 33.23
CA ASP A 144 16.97 -0.03 32.91
C ASP A 144 17.10 0.73 31.59
N ILE A 145 18.00 1.71 31.59
CA ILE A 145 18.36 2.41 30.36
C ILE A 145 19.05 1.40 29.45
N ILE A 146 18.51 1.23 28.24
CA ILE A 146 19.06 0.33 27.25
C ILE A 146 20.31 0.97 26.61
N THR A 147 21.39 0.20 26.51
CA THR A 147 22.57 0.63 25.76
C THR A 147 22.35 0.46 24.26
N GLU A 148 23.02 1.28 23.45
CA GLU A 148 22.91 1.24 21.98
C GLU A 148 23.21 -0.15 21.41
N ASP A 149 24.25 -0.83 21.91
CA ASP A 149 24.62 -2.18 21.49
C ASP A 149 23.52 -3.22 21.83
N SER A 150 22.89 -3.10 22.99
CA SER A 150 21.78 -3.98 23.41
C SER A 150 20.55 -3.75 22.54
N LEU A 151 20.24 -2.49 22.25
CA LEU A 151 19.15 -2.10 21.34
C LEU A 151 19.40 -2.66 19.93
N GLN A 152 20.61 -2.52 19.41
CA GLN A 152 21.00 -3.01 18.09
C GLN A 152 20.87 -4.54 18.00
N LYS A 153 21.31 -5.26 19.04
CA LYS A 153 21.16 -6.72 19.13
C LYS A 153 19.68 -7.16 19.13
N ILE A 154 18.82 -6.44 19.84
CA ILE A 154 17.38 -6.71 19.88
C ILE A 154 16.77 -6.49 18.48
N ILE A 155 17.06 -5.36 17.85
CA ILE A 155 16.57 -5.02 16.50
C ILE A 155 17.04 -6.04 15.45
N HIS A 156 18.25 -6.58 15.58
CA HIS A 156 18.74 -7.61 14.67
C HIS A 156 18.16 -9.00 14.92
N LYS A 157 17.74 -9.30 16.16
CA LYS A 157 17.09 -10.57 16.52
C LYS A 157 15.58 -10.58 16.25
N THR A 158 14.94 -9.42 16.17
CA THR A 158 13.50 -9.37 15.89
C THR A 158 13.21 -9.82 14.46
N THR A 159 12.29 -10.79 14.34
CA THR A 159 11.78 -11.20 13.04
C THR A 159 10.99 -10.06 12.44
N SER A 160 11.26 -9.75 11.17
CA SER A 160 10.44 -8.85 10.36
C SER A 160 9.08 -9.50 10.07
N LYS A 161 8.20 -9.48 11.07
CA LYS A 161 6.80 -9.88 10.91
C LYS A 161 6.01 -8.62 10.58
N PHE A 162 5.29 -8.69 9.47
CA PHE A 162 4.33 -7.67 9.08
C PHE A 162 2.94 -8.25 9.28
N CYS A 163 2.07 -7.45 9.91
CA CYS A 163 0.65 -7.73 10.01
C CYS A 163 -0.07 -6.94 8.90
N GLU A 164 -1.17 -7.48 8.37
CA GLU A 164 -1.96 -6.76 7.34
C GLU A 164 -2.59 -5.46 7.85
N LEU A 165 -2.67 -5.27 9.17
CA LEU A 165 -3.14 -4.07 9.86
C LEU A 165 -2.04 -3.03 10.09
N ASP A 166 -0.79 -3.31 9.72
CA ASP A 166 0.31 -2.34 9.86
C ASP A 166 0.12 -1.19 8.83
N PRO A 167 -0.02 0.07 9.27
CA PRO A 167 -0.29 1.21 8.38
C PRO A 167 0.85 1.48 7.38
N PHE A 168 2.05 0.95 7.62
CA PHE A 168 3.19 1.13 6.73
C PHE A 168 3.38 -0.07 5.80
N ARG A 169 2.53 -0.18 4.77
CA ARG A 169 2.86 -1.04 3.61
C ARG A 169 4.07 -0.45 2.89
N HIS A 170 5.24 -1.09 3.05
CA HIS A 170 6.36 -0.84 2.16
C HIS A 170 6.04 -1.39 0.75
N GLY A 171 5.43 -0.53 -0.06
CA GLY A 171 5.44 -0.65 -1.51
C GLY A 171 6.77 -0.12 -2.03
N CYS A 172 7.59 -1.02 -2.58
CA CYS A 172 8.39 -0.80 -3.79
C CYS A 172 8.75 -2.14 -4.44
#